data_AF-A0AAJ2PM59-F1
#
_entry.id   AF-A0AAJ2PM59-F1
#
_cell.length_a   1.000
_cell.length_b   1.000
_cell.length_c   1.000
_cell.angle_alpha   90.00
_cell.angle_beta   90.00
_cell.angle_gamma   90.00
#
_symmetry.space_group_name_H-M   'P 1'
#
loop_
_entity.id
_entity.type
_entity.pdbx_description
1 polymer ?
#
loop_
_entity_poly.entity_id
_entity_poly.type
_entity_poly.pdbx_seq_one_letter_code
_entity_poly.pdbx_strand_id
1 'polypeptide(L)'
;MSVHVTKTSGHTAEITWDPKSDDPQGYLATAIEGDQLAYALEALGDPDDVGLKGASPESALQAAVCTAQLAALLERRSALQVVRLRDVHKLSWRRIAAAILDDPEKQSSVRRMYDSGRRHLPH
;
A
#
# COMPACT_ATOMS: atom_id res chain seq x y z
N MET A 1 10.82 -11.60 -6.38
CA MET A 1 9.78 -11.08 -5.49
C MET A 1 8.55 -10.81 -6.31
N SER A 2 7.64 -11.78 -6.33
CA SER A 2 6.34 -11.67 -6.99
C SER A 2 5.28 -12.30 -6.11
N VAL A 3 4.35 -11.49 -5.62
CA VAL A 3 3.11 -11.98 -5.04
C VAL A 3 2.17 -12.33 -6.19
N HIS A 4 1.56 -13.49 -6.13
CA HIS A 4 0.59 -13.92 -7.14
C HIS A 4 -0.82 -13.78 -6.59
N VAL A 5 -1.64 -12.98 -7.28
CA VAL A 5 -3.07 -12.87 -7.02
C VAL A 5 -3.80 -13.52 -8.19
N THR A 6 -4.42 -14.67 -7.93
CA THR A 6 -5.22 -15.39 -8.91
C THR A 6 -6.69 -15.10 -8.66
N LYS A 7 -7.36 -14.45 -9.62
CA LYS A 7 -8.81 -14.29 -9.59
C LYS A 7 -9.46 -15.65 -9.86
N THR A 8 -10.20 -16.16 -8.88
CA THR A 8 -10.99 -17.37 -9.03
C THR A 8 -12.43 -17.01 -9.42
N SER A 9 -13.27 -18.01 -9.71
CA SER A 9 -14.68 -17.78 -10.02
C SER A 9 -15.43 -17.19 -8.81
N GLY A 10 -16.37 -16.27 -9.05
CA GLY A 10 -17.26 -15.73 -8.01
C GLY A 10 -16.52 -14.96 -6.92
N HIS A 11 -16.26 -13.66 -7.14
CA HIS A 11 -15.71 -12.67 -6.17
C HIS A 11 -14.55 -13.12 -5.26
N THR A 12 -13.87 -14.21 -5.61
CA THR A 12 -12.84 -14.84 -4.80
C THR A 12 -11.49 -14.61 -5.46
N ALA A 13 -10.46 -14.43 -4.64
CA ALA A 13 -9.08 -14.34 -5.08
C ALA A 13 -8.21 -15.14 -4.12
N GLU A 14 -7.20 -15.82 -4.67
CA GLU A 14 -6.18 -16.51 -3.90
C GLU A 14 -4.88 -15.70 -3.96
N ILE A 15 -4.24 -15.50 -2.80
CA ILE A 15 -2.96 -14.81 -2.68
C ILE A 15 -1.91 -15.84 -2.25
N THR A 16 -0.87 -16.00 -3.05
CA THR A 16 0.24 -16.92 -2.76
C THR A 16 1.57 -16.19 -2.82
N TRP A 17 2.45 -16.51 -1.87
CA TRP A 17 3.82 -15.97 -1.79
C TRP A 17 4.74 -16.94 -1.03
N ASP A 18 6.04 -16.92 -1.33
CA ASP A 18 7.05 -17.59 -0.51
C ASP A 18 7.55 -16.64 0.60
N PRO A 19 7.42 -17.00 1.89
CA PRO A 19 7.71 -16.07 2.99
C PRO A 19 9.21 -15.72 3.10
N LYS A 20 10.11 -16.51 2.49
CA LYS A 20 11.56 -16.26 2.58
C LYS A 20 12.07 -15.38 1.46
N SER A 21 11.54 -15.56 0.25
CA SER A 21 12.02 -14.91 -0.97
C SER A 21 11.13 -13.79 -1.47
N ASP A 22 9.81 -13.87 -1.22
CA ASP A 22 8.86 -12.82 -1.61
C ASP A 22 8.55 -11.86 -0.47
N ASP A 23 8.60 -12.32 0.78
CA ASP A 23 8.36 -11.48 1.97
C ASP A 23 9.48 -11.53 3.02
N PRO A 24 10.75 -11.26 2.65
CA PRO A 24 11.89 -11.35 3.57
C PRO A 24 11.81 -10.37 4.76
N GLN A 25 10.86 -9.44 4.75
CA GLN A 25 10.64 -8.48 5.84
C GLN A 25 9.34 -8.75 6.62
N GLY A 26 8.56 -9.77 6.25
CA GLY A 26 7.33 -10.16 6.93
C GLY A 26 6.16 -9.18 6.77
N TYR A 27 6.22 -8.25 5.81
CA TYR A 27 5.20 -7.23 5.64
C TYR A 27 3.89 -7.80 5.08
N LEU A 28 3.98 -8.75 4.14
CA LEU A 28 2.80 -9.41 3.57
C LEU A 28 2.18 -10.36 4.59
N ALA A 29 3.00 -11.14 5.30
CA ALA A 29 2.54 -11.99 6.39
C ALA A 29 1.81 -11.16 7.45
N THR A 30 2.39 -10.04 7.90
CA THR A 30 1.73 -9.14 8.86
C THR A 30 0.40 -8.60 8.35
N ALA A 31 0.35 -8.20 7.07
CA ALA A 31 -0.87 -7.63 6.49
C ALA A 31 -2.00 -8.65 6.34
N ILE A 32 -1.66 -9.91 6.04
CA ILE A 32 -2.64 -10.99 5.81
C ILE A 32 -3.05 -11.66 7.12
N GLU A 33 -2.07 -12.06 7.95
CA GLU A 33 -2.33 -12.77 9.21
C GLU A 33 -2.85 -11.84 10.32
N GLY A 34 -2.58 -10.54 10.23
CA GLY A 34 -3.06 -9.52 11.17
C GLY A 34 -4.37 -8.84 10.77
N ASP A 35 -5.12 -9.42 9.83
CA ASP A 35 -6.39 -8.90 9.29
C ASP A 35 -6.35 -7.51 8.64
N GLN A 36 -5.17 -6.90 8.50
CA GLN A 36 -5.02 -5.55 7.94
C GLN A 36 -5.52 -5.47 6.50
N LEU A 37 -5.25 -6.50 5.70
CA LEU A 37 -5.73 -6.61 4.33
C LEU A 37 -7.26 -6.76 4.28
N ALA A 38 -7.84 -7.56 5.17
CA ALA A 38 -9.28 -7.76 5.22
C ALA A 38 -10.00 -6.44 5.52
N TYR A 39 -9.62 -5.74 6.60
CA TYR A 39 -10.22 -4.45 6.96
C TYR A 39 -10.03 -3.38 5.88
N ALA A 40 -8.87 -3.34 5.22
CA ALA A 40 -8.66 -2.39 4.14
C ALA A 40 -9.53 -2.68 2.91
N LEU A 41 -9.74 -3.97 2.57
CA LEU A 41 -10.63 -4.35 1.46
C LEU A 41 -12.09 -4.07 1.79
N GLU A 42 -12.52 -4.29 3.04
CA GLU A 42 -13.85 -3.92 3.52
C GLU A 42 -14.08 -2.41 3.43
N ALA A 43 -13.11 -1.61 3.90
CA ALA A 43 -13.16 -0.15 3.81
C ALA A 43 -13.25 0.37 2.37
N LEU A 44 -12.63 -0.34 1.41
CA LEU A 44 -12.74 -0.02 -0.02
C LEU A 44 -14.06 -0.49 -0.65
N GLY A 45 -14.65 -1.57 -0.13
CA GLY A 45 -15.90 -2.15 -0.62
C GLY A 45 -17.16 -1.42 -0.17
N ASP A 46 -17.08 -0.67 0.93
CA ASP A 46 -18.17 0.11 1.50
C ASP A 46 -17.73 1.57 1.75
N PRO A 47 -17.73 2.44 0.73
CA PRO A 47 -17.24 3.81 0.87
C PRO A 47 -18.13 4.70 1.75
N ASP A 48 -19.38 4.29 2.00
CA ASP A 48 -20.36 5.08 2.75
C ASP A 48 -20.38 4.73 4.24
N ASP A 49 -20.04 3.50 4.62
CA ASP A 49 -20.06 3.02 6.01
C ASP A 49 -18.70 2.47 6.50
N VAL A 50 -17.70 2.36 5.62
CA VAL A 50 -16.31 1.89 5.90
C VAL A 50 -16.30 0.56 6.70
N GLY A 51 -17.31 -0.30 6.50
CA GLY A 51 -17.46 -1.56 7.24
C GLY A 51 -17.80 -1.39 8.73
N LEU A 52 -18.22 -0.21 9.18
CA LEU A 52 -18.48 0.11 10.59
C LEU A 52 -19.94 -0.05 11.01
N LYS A 53 -20.85 -0.32 10.05
CA LYS A 53 -22.29 -0.43 10.34
C LYS A 53 -22.58 -1.60 11.27
N GLY A 54 -23.11 -1.30 12.44
CA GLY A 54 -23.47 -2.33 13.43
C GLY A 54 -22.27 -2.98 14.13
N ALA A 55 -21.04 -2.48 13.89
CA ALA A 55 -19.87 -2.88 14.63
C ALA A 55 -19.90 -2.32 16.07
N SER A 56 -19.34 -3.07 17.01
CA SER A 56 -19.06 -2.51 18.34
C SER A 56 -17.98 -1.41 18.25
N PRO A 57 -17.92 -0.46 19.18
CA PRO A 57 -16.87 0.57 19.20
C PRO A 57 -15.45 0.00 19.16
N GLU A 58 -15.22 -1.14 19.83
CA GLU A 58 -13.93 -1.83 19.86
C GLU A 58 -13.57 -2.39 18.48
N SER A 59 -14.52 -3.03 17.80
CA SER A 59 -14.34 -3.54 16.44
C SER A 59 -14.08 -2.41 15.44
N ALA A 60 -14.80 -1.29 15.58
CA ALA A 60 -14.61 -0.13 14.72
C ALA A 60 -13.22 0.51 14.90
N LEU A 61 -12.76 0.60 16.15
CA LEU A 61 -11.41 1.09 16.44
C LEU A 61 -10.34 0.16 15.86
N GLN A 62 -10.51 -1.16 16.00
CA GLN A 62 -9.57 -2.14 15.44
C GLN A 62 -9.49 -2.03 13.91
N ALA A 63 -10.64 -1.94 13.23
CA ALA A 63 -10.70 -1.76 11.78
C ALA A 63 -9.96 -0.48 11.33
N ALA A 64 -10.16 0.63 12.04
CA ALA A 64 -9.47 1.89 11.77
C ALA A 64 -7.95 1.78 11.97
N VAL A 65 -7.49 1.13 13.05
CA VAL A 65 -6.06 0.91 13.33
C VAL A 65 -5.42 0.06 12.23
N CYS A 66 -6.03 -1.09 11.89
CA CYS A 66 -5.54 -1.99 10.86
C CYS A 66 -5.44 -1.31 9.49
N THR A 67 -6.49 -0.57 9.10
CA THR A 67 -6.53 0.16 7.82
C THR A 67 -5.46 1.25 7.78
N ALA A 68 -5.30 2.03 8.86
CA ALA A 68 -4.29 3.08 8.96
C ALA A 68 -2.86 2.52 8.91
N GLN A 69 -2.60 1.39 9.58
CA GLN A 69 -1.29 0.72 9.55
C GLN A 69 -0.93 0.25 8.14
N LEU A 70 -1.86 -0.37 7.42
CA LEU A 70 -1.62 -0.80 6.04
C LEU A 70 -1.41 0.40 5.10
N ALA A 71 -2.22 1.46 5.24
CA ALA A 71 -2.06 2.69 4.47
C ALA A 71 -0.67 3.31 4.66
N ALA A 72 -0.22 3.46 5.92
CA ALA A 72 1.10 3.99 6.22
C ALA A 72 2.25 3.13 5.65
N LEU A 73 2.09 1.80 5.69
CA LEU A 73 3.04 0.88 5.07
C LEU A 73 3.11 1.08 3.55
N LEU A 74 1.95 1.13 2.87
CA LEU A 74 1.85 1.34 1.43
C LEU A 74 2.40 2.72 1.01
N GLU A 75 2.11 3.78 1.76
CA GLU A 75 2.66 5.12 1.53
C GLU A 75 4.20 5.12 1.61
N ARG A 76 4.77 4.47 2.63
CA ARG A 76 6.22 4.34 2.77
C ARG A 76 6.82 3.58 1.58
N ARG A 77 6.17 2.51 1.12
CA ARG A 77 6.65 1.74 -0.05
C ARG A 77 6.53 2.54 -1.35
N SER A 78 5.44 3.28 -1.53
CA SER A 78 5.26 4.19 -2.67
C SER A 78 6.35 5.27 -2.72
N ALA A 79 6.68 5.87 -1.57
CA ALA A 79 7.79 6.83 -1.47
C ALA A 79 9.15 6.21 -1.88
N LEU A 80 9.44 4.98 -1.47
CA LEU A 80 10.66 4.26 -1.89
C LEU A 80 10.66 3.92 -3.38
N GLN A 81 9.50 3.60 -3.97
CA GLN A 81 9.37 3.39 -5.41
C GLN A 81 9.67 4.67 -6.18
N VAL A 82 9.18 5.83 -5.72
CA VAL A 82 9.54 7.14 -6.30
C VAL A 82 11.05 7.36 -6.30
N VAL A 83 11.74 7.03 -5.20
CA VAL A 83 13.21 7.12 -5.13
C VAL A 83 13.87 6.24 -6.19
N ARG A 84 13.44 4.97 -6.35
CA ARG A 84 13.98 4.09 -7.38
C ARG A 84 13.70 4.58 -8.80
N LEU A 85 12.48 5.06 -9.08
CA LEU A 85 12.12 5.63 -10.38
C LEU A 85 13.01 6.82 -10.74
N ARG A 86 13.33 7.66 -9.74
CA ARG A 86 14.20 8.81 -9.92
C ARG A 86 15.68 8.42 -10.07
N ASP A 87 16.20 7.64 -9.13
CA ASP A 87 17.64 7.46 -8.97
C ASP A 87 18.18 6.30 -9.82
N VAL A 88 17.40 5.24 -10.03
CA VAL A 88 17.79 4.06 -10.82
C VAL A 88 17.33 4.21 -12.27
N HIS A 89 16.04 4.51 -12.47
CA HIS A 89 15.45 4.59 -13.81
C HIS A 89 15.56 5.97 -14.46
N LYS A 90 16.10 6.97 -13.73
CA LYS A 90 16.37 8.34 -14.22
C LYS A 90 15.15 9.03 -14.83
N LEU A 91 13.94 8.70 -14.36
CA LEU A 91 12.72 9.33 -14.86
C LEU A 91 12.64 10.80 -14.42
N SER A 92 12.02 11.64 -15.26
CA SER A 92 11.76 13.05 -14.92
C SER A 92 10.64 13.17 -13.90
N TRP A 93 10.68 14.23 -13.07
CA TRP A 93 9.62 14.50 -12.10
C TRP A 93 8.25 14.61 -12.75
N ARG A 94 8.17 15.26 -13.92
CA ARG A 94 6.95 15.37 -14.72
C ARG A 94 6.39 14.00 -15.08
N ARG A 95 7.24 13.06 -15.53
CA ARG A 95 6.80 11.71 -15.91
C ARG A 95 6.34 10.89 -14.70
N ILE A 96 7.02 11.02 -13.57
CA ILE A 96 6.61 10.34 -12.34
C ILE A 96 5.28 10.91 -11.82
N ALA A 97 5.11 12.23 -11.83
CA ALA A 97 3.87 12.89 -11.39
C ALA A 97 2.67 12.52 -12.27
N ALA A 98 2.85 12.50 -13.59
CA ALA A 98 1.83 12.01 -14.52
C ALA A 98 1.45 10.54 -14.25
N ALA A 99 2.42 9.67 -13.91
CA ALA A 99 2.16 8.25 -13.70
C ALA A 99 1.50 7.92 -12.35
N ILE A 100 1.85 8.64 -11.28
CA ILE A 100 1.41 8.30 -9.91
C ILE A 100 0.21 9.14 -9.47
N LEU A 101 0.18 10.42 -9.85
CA LEU A 101 -0.83 11.38 -9.39
C LEU A 101 -1.80 11.80 -10.48
N ASP A 102 -1.71 11.17 -11.65
CA ASP A 102 -2.45 11.50 -12.88
C ASP A 102 -2.36 12.99 -13.26
N ASP A 103 -1.26 13.64 -12.87
CA ASP A 103 -1.08 15.08 -13.03
C ASP A 103 0.41 15.43 -13.18
N PRO A 104 0.89 15.79 -14.39
CA PRO A 104 2.28 16.15 -14.63
C PRO A 104 2.74 17.44 -13.93
N GLU A 105 1.81 18.28 -13.47
CA GLU A 105 2.12 19.55 -12.78
C GLU A 105 2.35 19.36 -11.27
N LYS A 106 1.92 18.23 -10.69
CA LYS A 106 2.17 17.87 -9.28
C LYS A 106 3.60 17.39 -8.99
N GLN A 107 4.59 17.96 -9.67
CA GLN A 107 6.01 17.61 -9.50
C GLN A 107 6.50 17.87 -8.07
N SER A 108 5.99 18.91 -7.42
CA SER A 108 6.33 19.24 -6.03
C SER A 108 5.88 18.16 -5.05
N SER A 109 4.68 17.59 -5.25
CA SER A 109 4.17 16.48 -4.45
C SER A 109 5.04 15.23 -4.57
N VAL A 110 5.41 14.85 -5.81
CA VAL A 110 6.31 13.71 -6.02
C VAL A 110 7.71 13.97 -5.46
N ARG A 111 8.23 15.21 -5.50
CA ARG A 111 9.49 15.55 -4.83
C ARG A 111 9.40 15.36 -3.31
N ARG A 112 8.30 15.74 -2.67
CA ARG A 112 8.09 15.46 -1.24
C ARG A 112 8.05 13.96 -0.95
N MET A 113 7.40 13.17 -1.82
CA MET A 113 7.43 11.71 -1.71
C MET A 113 8.85 11.15 -1.84
N TYR A 114 9.64 11.67 -2.78
CA TYR A 114 11.05 11.32 -2.93
C TYR A 114 11.86 11.64 -1.67
N ASP A 115 11.74 12.86 -1.15
CA ASP A 115 12.46 13.29 0.05
C ASP A 115 12.07 12.44 1.28
N SER A 116 10.78 12.11 1.41
CA SER A 116 10.29 11.18 2.42
C SER A 116 10.91 9.79 2.25
N GLY A 117 10.88 9.24 1.03
CA GLY A 117 11.45 7.93 0.71
C GLY A 117 12.94 7.84 1.01
N ARG A 118 13.70 8.91 0.73
CA ARG A 118 15.14 8.96 1.04
C ARG A 118 15.46 8.82 2.52
N ARG A 119 14.59 9.31 3.42
CA ARG A 119 14.76 9.16 4.88
C ARG A 119 14.59 7.71 5.36
N HIS A 120 14.02 6.85 4.52
CA HIS A 120 13.76 5.46 4.84
C HIS A 120 14.76 4.47 4.22
N LEU A 121 15.71 4.95 3.41
CA LEU A 121 16.79 4.12 2.89
C LEU A 121 17.88 3.95 3.95
N PRO A 122 18.40 2.73 4.16
CA PRO A 122 19.59 2.54 4.98
C PRO A 122 20.77 3.31 4.37
N HIS A 123 21.55 3.97 5.22
CA HIS A 123 22.76 4.71 4.84
C HIS A 123 23.83 3.79 4.26
#